data_AF-A0A950DXN8-F1
#
_entry.id   AF-A0A950DXN8-F1
#
_cell.length_a   1.000
_cell.length_b   1.000
_cell.length_c   1.000
_cell.angle_alpha   90.00
_cell.angle_beta   90.00
_cell.angle_gamma   90.00
#
_symmetry.space_group_name_H-M   'P 1'
#
loop_
_entity.id
_entity.type
_entity.pdbx_description
1 polymer ?
#
loop_
_entity_poly.entity_id
_entity_poly.type
_entity_poly.pdbx_seq_one_letter_code
_entity_poly.pdbx_strand_id
1 'polypeptide(L)' 'MITRHGKPAGVLIGFESEDDWFECRLQHDPRFLRRIVIVRRVRLEIAFSFNGL' A
#
# COMPACT_ATOMS: atom_id res chain seq x y z
N MET A 1 -6.68 -14.62 -19.44
CA MET A 1 -7.85 -15.20 -18.74
C MET A 1 -7.75 -16.71 -18.79
N ILE A 2 -7.77 -17.37 -17.64
CA ILE A 2 -7.74 -18.83 -17.50
C ILE A 2 -9.17 -19.34 -17.59
N THR A 3 -9.41 -20.32 -18.47
CA THR A 3 -10.73 -20.94 -18.66
C THR A 3 -10.67 -22.43 -18.34
N ARG A 4 -11.78 -22.98 -17.83
CA ARG A 4 -11.98 -24.40 -17.57
C ARG A 4 -13.29 -24.83 -18.24
N HIS A 5 -13.21 -25.76 -19.19
CA HIS A 5 -14.35 -26.21 -20.02
C HIS A 5 -15.10 -25.05 -20.72
N GLY A 6 -14.36 -24.09 -21.26
CA GLY A 6 -14.94 -22.92 -21.94
C GLY A 6 -15.53 -21.86 -21.01
N LYS A 7 -15.48 -22.06 -19.68
CA LYS A 7 -15.95 -21.08 -18.69
C LYS A 7 -14.77 -20.37 -18.02
N PRO A 8 -14.83 -19.04 -17.79
CA PRO A 8 -13.80 -18.34 -17.04
C PRO A 8 -13.61 -18.93 -15.64
N ALA A 9 -12.36 -19.17 -15.26
CA ALA A 9 -11.98 -19.74 -13.97
C ALA A 9 -10.98 -18.87 -13.21
N GLY A 10 -10.33 -17.91 -13.87
CA GLY A 10 -9.45 -16.95 -13.22
C GLY A 10 -8.77 -16.00 -14.19
N VAL A 11 -8.07 -15.01 -13.65
CA VAL A 11 -7.19 -14.11 -14.39
C VAL A 11 -5.86 -14.07 -13.66
N LEU A 12 -4.77 -14.32 -14.38
CA LEU A 12 -3.43 -14.10 -13.86
C LEU A 12 -3.07 -12.65 -14.19
N ILE A 13 -2.81 -11.85 -13.17
CA ILE A 13 -2.28 -10.49 -13.30
C ILE A 13 -0.87 -10.54 -12.72
N GLY A 14 0.11 -10.29 -13.59
CA GLY A 14 1.50 -10.17 -13.20
C GLY A 14 1.89 -8.72 -12.93
N PHE A 15 3.12 -8.54 -12.48
CA PHE A 15 3.77 -7.23 -12.35
C PHE A 15 4.82 -7.09 -13.47
N GLU A 16 5.04 -5.87 -13.94
CA GLU A 16 6.07 -5.58 -14.97
C GLU A 16 7.48 -5.75 -14.39
N SER A 17 7.66 -5.38 -13.12
CA SER A 17 8.91 -5.52 -12.38
C SER A 17 8.71 -6.03 -10.95
N GLU A 18 9.82 -6.37 -10.28
CA GLU A 18 9.82 -6.68 -8.84
C GLU A 18 9.42 -5.45 -8.01
N ASP A 19 9.82 -4.25 -8.45
CA ASP A 19 9.47 -3.00 -7.79
C ASP A 19 7.95 -2.78 -7.81
N ASP A 20 7.27 -3.03 -8.93
CA ASP A 20 5.81 -2.92 -9.02
C ASP A 20 5.10 -3.89 -8.08
N TRP A 21 5.64 -5.11 -7.93
CA TRP A 21 5.14 -6.08 -6.96
C TRP A 21 5.37 -5.58 -5.52
N PHE A 22 6.54 -5.03 -5.24
CA PHE A 22 6.90 -4.52 -3.92
C PHE A 22 6.01 -3.34 -3.51
N GLU A 23 5.78 -2.39 -4.41
CA GLU A 23 4.87 -1.25 -4.22
C GLU A 23 3.44 -1.73 -3.93
N CYS A 24 2.93 -2.67 -4.74
CA CYS A 24 1.60 -3.25 -4.51
C CYS A 24 1.48 -3.92 -3.14
N ARG A 25 2.53 -4.63 -2.70
CA ARG A 25 2.58 -5.25 -1.37
C ARG A 25 2.61 -4.19 -0.26
N LEU A 26 3.43 -3.14 -0.41
CA LEU A 26 3.62 -2.11 0.59
C LEU A 26 2.33 -1.30 0.84
N GLN A 27 1.60 -0.98 -0.23
CA GLN A 27 0.31 -0.28 -0.17
C GLN A 27 -0.74 -1.01 0.69
N HIS A 28 -0.66 -2.34 0.77
CA HIS A 28 -1.62 -3.17 1.50
C HIS A 28 -1.09 -3.73 2.82
N ASP A 29 0.20 -3.55 3.15
CA ASP A 29 0.77 -4.08 4.39
C ASP A 29 0.25 -3.29 5.61
N PRO A 30 -0.52 -3.91 6.53
CA PRO A 30 -1.07 -3.21 7.69
C PRO A 30 0.00 -2.64 8.62
N ARG A 31 1.20 -3.21 8.65
CA ARG A 31 2.34 -2.70 9.44
C ARG A 31 2.86 -1.40 8.86
N PHE A 32 2.96 -1.32 7.53
CA PHE A 32 3.37 -0.11 6.83
C PHE A 32 2.34 1.01 7.04
N LEU A 33 1.06 0.71 6.82
CA LEU A 33 -0.03 1.68 7.03
C LEU A 33 -0.05 2.20 8.47
N ARG A 34 0.09 1.32 9.47
CA ARG A 34 0.20 1.74 10.89
C ARG A 34 1.37 2.69 11.12
N ARG A 35 2.53 2.42 10.51
CA ARG A 35 3.71 3.28 10.66
C ARG A 35 3.50 4.66 10.04
N ILE A 36 2.87 4.74 8.86
CA ILE A 36 2.51 6.01 8.22
C ILE A 36 1.56 6.82 9.09
N VAL A 37 0.53 6.21 9.69
CA VAL A 37 -0.40 6.90 10.60
C VAL A 37 0.33 7.48 11.81
N ILE A 38 1.21 6.69 12.45
CA ILE A 38 1.99 7.16 13.60
C ILE A 38 2.85 8.36 13.23
N VAL A 39 3.59 8.27 12.12
CA VAL A 39 4.49 9.35 11.67
C VAL A 39 3.70 10.60 11.32
N ARG A 40 2.55 10.47 10.64
CA ARG A 40 1.68 11.61 10.32
C ARG A 40 1.14 12.29 11.58
N ARG A 41 0.76 11.52 12.61
CA ARG A 41 0.33 12.08 13.90
C ARG A 41 1.46 12.87 14.56
N VAL A 42 2.64 12.26 14.72
CA VAL A 42 3.81 12.92 15.35
C VAL A 42 4.21 14.19 14.58
N ARG A 43 4.20 14.14 13.25
CA ARG A 43 4.51 15.32 12.42
C ARG A 43 3.53 16.47 12.65
N LEU A 44 2.25 16.17 12.81
CA LEU A 44 1.24 17.19 13.11
C LEU A 44 1.44 17.77 14.51
N GLU A 45 1.67 16.93 15.52
CA GLU A 45 1.95 17.38 16.90
C GLU A 45 3.16 18.31 16.96
N ILE A 46 4.25 17.96 16.27
CA ILE A 46 5.44 18.82 16.17
C ILE A 46 5.11 20.13 15.45
N ALA A 47 4.38 20.08 14.32
CA ALA A 47 4.02 21.28 13.57
C ALA A 47 3.14 22.23 14.38
N PHE A 48 2.18 21.70 15.15
CA PHE A 48 1.36 22.52 16.06
C PHE A 48 2.18 23.10 17.22
N SER A 49 3.15 22.35 17.76
CA SER A 49 4.04 22.87 18.80
C SER A 49 4.96 23.99 18.32
N PHE A 50 5.27 24.06 17.02
CA PHE A 50 6.14 25.10 16.45
C PHE A 50 5.38 26.36 15.98
N ASN A 51 4.13 26.24 15.54
CA ASN A 51 3.32 27.39 15.06
C ASN A 51 2.56 28.12 16.19
N GLY A 52 2.87 27.82 17.45
CA GLY A 52 2.32 28.47 18.65
C GLY A 52 3.16 29.62 19.22
N LEU A 53 4.09 30.18 18.44
CA LEU A 53 4.89 31.38 18.74
C LEU A 53 4.56 32.51 17.76
#